data_AF-A0A7V9BKF4-F1
#
_entry.id   AF-A0A7V9BKF4-F1
#
_cell.length_a   1.000
_cell.length_b   1.000
_cell.length_c   1.000
_cell.angle_alpha   90.00
_cell.angle_beta   90.00
_cell.angle_gamma   90.00
#
_symmetry.space_group_name_H-M   'P 1'
#
loop_
_entity.id
_entity.type
_entity.pdbx_description
1 polymer ?
#
loop_
_entity_poly.entity_id
_entity_poly.type
_entity_poly.pdbx_seq_one_letter_code
_entity_poly.pdbx_strand_id
1 'polypeptide(L)'
;MDLVRVGRAAFGWQYRGWAALAATTATLYFVAVLFPAAAKRSGSPENRIVDLQRAYTRKAFISVLECWSASKPDAVGLLKRHNLVALDLVFPALYAMSFGFGYAWLRARREPTPADTVLFLAPLVAASFDYVENGIHLSLLSEIDTIADVRRTAASGGFGPVPIAAASAAAHAKYLLLTVSAVGILIAAFHRLRALR
;
A
#
# COMPACT_ATOMS: atom_id res chain seq x y z
N MET A 1 -7.92 -2.92 -23.69
CA MET A 1 -8.38 -4.09 -22.91
C MET A 1 -9.45 -3.60 -21.94
N ASP A 2 -10.64 -4.17 -21.94
CA ASP A 2 -11.75 -3.74 -21.06
C ASP A 2 -11.53 -4.28 -19.63
N LEU A 3 -11.15 -3.40 -18.70
CA LEU A 3 -10.89 -3.73 -17.30
C LEU A 3 -12.11 -4.32 -16.59
N VAL A 4 -13.32 -3.88 -16.94
CA VAL A 4 -14.55 -4.39 -16.35
C VAL A 4 -14.77 -5.83 -16.78
N ARG A 5 -14.59 -6.13 -18.07
CA ARG A 5 -14.70 -7.49 -18.60
C ARG A 5 -13.69 -8.45 -17.96
N VAL A 6 -12.42 -8.02 -17.84
CA VAL A 6 -11.37 -8.81 -17.18
C VAL A 6 -11.68 -9.01 -15.70
N GLY A 7 -12.12 -7.97 -15.00
CA GLY A 7 -12.51 -8.03 -13.59
C GLY A 7 -13.65 -9.01 -13.34
N ARG A 8 -14.68 -9.01 -14.19
CA ARG A 8 -15.80 -9.95 -14.10
C ARG A 8 -15.37 -11.40 -14.32
N ALA A 9 -14.49 -11.64 -15.28
CA ALA A 9 -13.93 -12.96 -15.52
C ALA A 9 -13.08 -13.46 -14.33
N ALA A 10 -12.23 -12.58 -13.78
CA ALA A 10 -11.41 -12.89 -12.61
C ALA A 10 -12.26 -13.16 -11.35
N PHE A 11 -13.33 -12.39 -11.14
CA PHE A 11 -14.27 -12.60 -10.04
C PHE A 11 -14.84 -14.03 -10.06
N GLY A 12 -15.25 -14.51 -11.23
CA GLY A 12 -15.83 -15.85 -11.43
C GLY A 12 -14.82 -16.99 -11.43
N TRP A 13 -13.53 -16.73 -11.28
CA TRP A 13 -12.47 -17.72 -11.41
C TRP A 13 -12.56 -18.83 -10.36
N GLN A 14 -12.39 -20.08 -10.79
CA GLN A 14 -12.57 -21.25 -9.92
C GLN A 14 -11.56 -21.36 -8.78
N TYR A 15 -10.36 -20.80 -8.96
CA TYR A 15 -9.30 -20.85 -7.96
C TYR A 15 -9.24 -19.60 -7.08
N ARG A 16 -10.25 -18.71 -7.13
CA ARG A 16 -10.28 -17.47 -6.35
C ARG A 16 -10.11 -17.67 -4.84
N GLY A 17 -10.62 -18.76 -4.27
CA GLY A 17 -10.43 -19.07 -2.84
C GLY A 17 -8.98 -19.37 -2.49
N TRP A 18 -8.30 -20.19 -3.32
CA TRP A 18 -6.87 -20.48 -3.16
C TRP A 18 -6.01 -19.24 -3.39
N ALA A 19 -6.35 -18.42 -4.39
CA ALA A 19 -5.69 -17.15 -4.66
C ALA A 19 -5.84 -16.18 -3.47
N ALA A 20 -7.04 -16.08 -2.89
CA ALA A 20 -7.27 -15.29 -1.68
C ALA A 20 -6.42 -15.79 -0.52
N LEU A 21 -6.44 -17.09 -0.23
CA LEU A 21 -5.67 -17.68 0.87
C LEU A 21 -4.16 -17.44 0.71
N ALA A 22 -3.61 -17.69 -0.47
CA ALA A 22 -2.20 -17.47 -0.76
C ALA A 22 -1.82 -15.98 -0.62
N ALA A 23 -2.61 -15.09 -1.22
CA ALA A 23 -2.36 -13.66 -1.17
C ALA A 23 -2.52 -13.09 0.25
N THR A 24 -3.52 -13.53 1.02
CA THR A 24 -3.71 -13.15 2.43
C THR A 24 -2.53 -13.62 3.27
N THR A 25 -2.08 -14.87 3.10
CA THR A 25 -0.92 -15.40 3.83
C THR A 25 0.34 -14.58 3.53
N ALA A 26 0.59 -14.29 2.25
CA ALA A 26 1.71 -13.44 1.85
C ALA A 26 1.59 -12.01 2.40
N THR A 27 0.39 -11.41 2.34
CA THR A 27 0.12 -10.07 2.89
C THR A 27 0.41 -10.02 4.40
N LEU A 28 -0.05 -11.03 5.16
CA LEU A 28 0.20 -11.14 6.59
C LEU A 28 1.69 -11.30 6.89
N TYR A 29 2.42 -12.09 6.09
CA TYR A 29 3.86 -12.24 6.23
C TYR A 29 4.61 -10.92 5.99
N PHE A 30 4.21 -10.14 4.98
CA PHE A 30 4.77 -8.81 4.73
C PHE A 30 4.57 -7.88 5.93
N VAL A 31 3.33 -7.78 6.42
CA VAL A 31 2.96 -6.90 7.54
C VAL A 31 3.62 -7.31 8.86
N ALA A 32 3.62 -8.61 9.17
CA ALA A 32 4.11 -9.09 10.45
C ALA A 32 5.63 -9.28 10.52
N VAL A 33 6.29 -9.51 9.38
CA VAL A 33 7.70 -9.89 9.34
C VAL A 33 8.54 -8.92 8.51
N LEU A 34 8.22 -8.73 7.23
CA LEU A 34 9.11 -8.02 6.31
C LEU A 34 9.19 -6.52 6.58
N PHE A 35 8.05 -5.84 6.76
CA PHE A 35 8.03 -4.40 7.06
C PHE A 35 8.70 -4.08 8.41
N PRO A 36 8.40 -4.79 9.52
CA PRO A 36 9.12 -4.59 10.78
C PRO A 36 10.61 -4.87 10.68
N ALA A 37 11.02 -5.89 9.90
CA ALA A 37 12.43 -6.17 9.67
C ALA A 37 13.13 -5.03 8.91
N ALA A 38 12.49 -4.45 7.90
CA ALA A 38 13.01 -3.30 7.17
C ALA A 38 13.13 -2.05 8.06
N ALA A 39 12.13 -1.78 8.90
CA ALA A 39 12.18 -0.67 9.87
C ALA A 39 13.31 -0.86 10.88
N LYS A 40 13.45 -2.05 11.49
CA LYS A 40 14.57 -2.35 12.40
C LYS A 40 15.94 -2.14 11.76
N ARG A 41 16.11 -2.47 10.48
CA ARG A 41 17.38 -2.24 9.75
C ARG A 41 17.75 -0.77 9.63
N SER A 42 16.75 0.12 9.56
CA SER A 42 16.96 1.57 9.50
C SER A 42 17.28 2.19 10.86
N GLY A 43 17.32 1.41 11.93
CA GLY A 43 17.76 1.85 13.26
C GLY A 43 16.64 2.11 14.27
N SER A 44 15.36 1.96 13.88
CA SER A 44 14.22 2.04 14.80
C SER A 44 12.99 1.34 14.22
N PRO A 45 12.23 0.55 15.00
CA PRO A 45 10.94 0.01 14.57
C PRO A 45 9.88 1.11 14.32
N GLU A 46 10.08 2.30 14.86
CA GLU A 46 9.18 3.45 14.65
C GLU A 46 9.40 4.14 13.31
N ASN A 47 10.46 3.80 12.57
CA ASN A 47 10.71 4.35 11.25
C ASN A 47 9.78 3.70 10.22
N ARG A 48 8.59 4.29 10.03
CA ARG A 48 7.53 3.71 9.19
C ARG A 48 7.24 4.59 7.98
N ILE A 49 7.14 3.97 6.79
CA ILE A 49 6.76 4.66 5.53
C ILE A 49 5.42 5.39 5.66
N VAL A 50 4.50 4.90 6.49
CA VAL A 50 3.22 5.59 6.75
C VAL A 50 3.37 7.02 7.26
N ASP A 51 4.49 7.34 7.91
CA ASP A 51 4.75 8.69 8.39
C ASP A 51 5.03 9.65 7.20
N LEU A 52 5.65 9.19 6.11
CA LEU A 52 5.78 9.95 4.86
C LEU A 52 4.42 10.15 4.18
N GLN A 53 3.58 9.12 4.17
CA GLN A 53 2.24 9.17 3.57
C GLN A 53 1.30 10.18 4.23
N ARG A 54 1.59 10.54 5.49
CA ARG A 54 0.85 11.54 6.28
C ARG A 54 1.49 12.94 6.20
N ALA A 55 2.66 13.06 5.55
CA ALA A 55 3.41 14.29 5.50
C ALA A 55 2.94 15.19 4.35
N TYR A 56 1.81 15.87 4.53
CA TYR A 56 1.21 16.75 3.52
C TYR A 56 2.01 18.01 3.17
N THR A 57 2.97 18.37 4.01
CA THR A 57 3.73 19.61 3.84
C THR A 57 5.21 19.28 3.74
N ARG A 58 5.94 20.14 3.04
CA ARG A 58 7.40 20.08 2.95
C ARG A 58 8.06 19.98 4.33
N LYS A 59 7.59 20.77 5.30
CA LYS A 59 8.10 20.76 6.68
C LYS A 59 7.89 19.41 7.36
N ALA A 60 6.68 18.86 7.26
CA ALA A 60 6.37 17.54 7.82
C ALA A 60 7.21 16.44 7.15
N PHE A 61 7.38 16.51 5.83
CA PHE A 61 8.15 15.53 5.07
C PHE A 61 9.62 15.50 5.51
N ILE A 62 10.24 16.68 5.59
CA ILE A 62 11.63 16.82 6.10
C ILE A 62 11.71 16.30 7.53
N SER A 63 10.78 16.68 8.40
CA SER A 63 10.74 16.25 9.79
C SER A 63 10.69 14.72 9.94
N VAL A 64 9.97 14.02 9.06
CA VAL A 64 9.94 12.54 9.06
C VAL A 64 11.29 11.96 8.68
N LEU A 65 11.94 12.48 7.63
CA LEU A 65 13.27 12.01 7.20
C LEU A 65 14.35 12.26 8.26
N GLU A 66 14.28 13.40 8.95
CA GLU A 66 15.16 13.72 10.07
C GLU A 66 14.91 12.79 11.26
N CYS A 67 13.64 12.52 11.59
CA CYS A 67 13.26 11.59 12.66
C CYS A 67 13.80 10.19 12.38
N TRP A 68 13.65 9.68 11.15
CA TRP A 68 14.19 8.37 10.79
C TRP A 68 15.70 8.27 10.99
N SER A 69 16.39 9.37 10.71
CA SER A 69 17.84 9.43 10.80
C SER A 69 18.36 9.76 12.20
N ALA A 70 17.48 9.91 13.19
CA ALA A 70 17.85 10.32 14.55
C ALA A 70 18.79 9.33 15.24
N SER A 71 18.55 8.02 15.06
CA SER A 71 19.42 6.96 15.59
C SER A 71 20.46 6.45 14.59
N LYS A 72 20.27 6.71 13.28
CA LYS A 72 21.10 6.15 12.22
C LYS A 72 21.19 7.08 11.00
N PRO A 73 22.37 7.65 10.68
CA PRO A 73 22.51 8.68 9.65
C PRO A 73 22.09 8.27 8.21
N ASP A 74 22.12 6.99 7.89
CA ASP A 74 21.79 6.42 6.57
C ASP A 74 20.39 5.74 6.54
N ALA A 75 19.54 5.99 7.55
CA ALA A 75 18.22 5.39 7.67
C ALA A 75 17.33 5.60 6.43
N VAL A 76 17.41 6.78 5.81
CA VAL A 76 16.64 7.11 4.60
C VAL A 76 16.99 6.19 3.44
N GLY A 77 18.28 6.01 3.14
CA GLY A 77 18.73 5.09 2.09
C GLY A 77 18.36 3.64 2.38
N LEU A 78 18.38 3.23 3.65
CA LEU A 78 17.97 1.89 4.07
C LEU A 78 16.47 1.65 3.88
N LEU A 79 15.61 2.60 4.24
CA LEU A 79 14.17 2.51 4.01
C LEU A 79 13.83 2.57 2.52
N LYS A 80 14.52 3.41 1.75
CA LYS A 80 14.40 3.46 0.29
C LYS A 80 14.65 2.08 -0.32
N ARG A 81 15.78 1.44 0.00
CA ARG A 81 16.16 0.13 -0.57
C ARG A 81 15.35 -1.03 -0.03
N HIS A 82 15.22 -1.14 1.30
CA HIS A 82 14.65 -2.32 1.95
C HIS A 82 13.14 -2.24 2.19
N ASN A 83 12.53 -1.08 1.99
CA ASN A 83 11.10 -0.88 2.14
C ASN A 83 10.47 -0.44 0.81
N LEU A 84 10.73 0.78 0.34
CA LEU A 84 10.10 1.33 -0.86
C LEU A 84 10.38 0.51 -2.13
N VAL A 85 11.64 0.13 -2.36
CA VAL A 85 12.00 -0.67 -3.55
C VAL A 85 11.69 -2.15 -3.37
N ALA A 86 12.11 -2.74 -2.26
CA ALA A 86 12.03 -4.19 -2.08
C ALA A 86 10.64 -4.71 -1.72
N LEU A 87 9.87 -3.96 -0.93
CA LEU A 87 8.59 -4.42 -0.38
C LEU A 87 7.41 -3.73 -1.07
N ASP A 88 7.45 -2.40 -1.17
CA ASP A 88 6.33 -1.61 -1.71
C ASP A 88 6.15 -1.74 -3.23
N LEU A 89 7.08 -2.40 -3.93
CA LEU A 89 6.89 -2.82 -5.31
C LEU A 89 5.97 -4.05 -5.45
N VAL A 90 5.89 -4.90 -4.42
CA VAL A 90 5.18 -6.19 -4.48
C VAL A 90 3.92 -6.16 -3.61
N PHE A 91 4.01 -5.51 -2.46
CA PHE A 91 2.95 -5.48 -1.47
C PHE A 91 1.60 -4.96 -2.01
N PRO A 92 1.54 -3.93 -2.88
CA PRO A 92 0.27 -3.46 -3.43
C PRO A 92 -0.49 -4.52 -4.22
N ALA A 93 0.20 -5.30 -5.05
CA ALA A 93 -0.42 -6.40 -5.76
C ALA A 93 -0.93 -7.48 -4.81
N LEU A 94 -0.18 -7.82 -3.77
CA LEU A 94 -0.54 -8.85 -2.80
C LEU A 94 -1.80 -8.48 -2.02
N TYR A 95 -1.87 -7.27 -1.44
CA TYR A 95 -3.09 -6.89 -0.74
C TYR A 95 -4.26 -6.76 -1.72
N ALA A 96 -4.04 -6.30 -2.96
CA ALA A 96 -5.12 -6.16 -3.92
C ALA A 96 -5.75 -7.51 -4.27
N MET A 97 -4.91 -8.52 -4.49
CA MET A 97 -5.34 -9.91 -4.69
C MET A 97 -6.03 -10.46 -3.44
N SER A 98 -5.47 -10.24 -2.25
CA SER A 98 -6.04 -10.72 -0.98
C SER A 98 -7.46 -10.17 -0.78
N PHE A 99 -7.65 -8.86 -0.93
CA PHE A 99 -8.95 -8.23 -0.70
C PHE A 99 -9.94 -8.55 -1.82
N GLY A 100 -9.53 -8.43 -3.09
CA GLY A 100 -10.40 -8.68 -4.24
C GLY A 100 -10.88 -10.13 -4.27
N PHE A 101 -9.96 -11.11 -4.24
CA PHE A 101 -10.34 -12.51 -4.25
C PHE A 101 -10.99 -12.97 -2.95
N GLY A 102 -10.60 -12.43 -1.79
CA GLY A 102 -11.27 -12.68 -0.53
C GLY A 102 -12.75 -12.28 -0.57
N TYR A 103 -13.03 -11.09 -1.10
CA TYR A 103 -14.41 -10.65 -1.35
C TYR A 103 -15.15 -11.60 -2.31
N ALA A 104 -14.58 -11.88 -3.48
CA ALA A 104 -15.21 -12.75 -4.49
C ALA A 104 -15.49 -14.17 -3.96
N TRP A 105 -14.59 -14.73 -3.15
CA TRP A 105 -14.75 -16.03 -2.54
C TRP A 105 -15.93 -16.04 -1.55
N LEU A 106 -16.01 -15.04 -0.67
CA LEU A 106 -17.08 -14.92 0.34
C LEU A 106 -18.47 -14.69 -0.27
N ARG A 107 -18.55 -14.02 -1.42
CA ARG A 107 -19.82 -13.81 -2.13
C ARG A 107 -20.43 -15.10 -2.66
N ALA A 108 -19.63 -16.16 -2.86
CA ALA A 108 -20.05 -17.49 -3.32
C ALA A 108 -20.85 -17.53 -4.64
N ARG A 109 -20.94 -16.41 -5.38
CA ARG A 109 -21.56 -16.33 -6.72
C ARG A 109 -20.47 -16.38 -7.78
N ARG A 110 -20.75 -16.93 -8.97
CA ARG A 110 -19.81 -16.92 -10.10
C ARG A 110 -19.91 -15.65 -10.93
N GLU A 111 -21.13 -15.13 -11.09
CA GLU A 111 -21.38 -13.90 -11.82
C GLU A 111 -21.49 -12.73 -10.84
N PRO A 112 -20.67 -11.67 -11.00
CA PRO A 112 -20.76 -10.49 -10.15
C PRO A 112 -21.93 -9.60 -10.58
N THR A 113 -22.59 -9.01 -9.59
CA THR A 113 -23.41 -7.81 -9.79
C THR A 113 -22.53 -6.58 -10.08
N PRO A 114 -23.11 -5.44 -10.50
CA PRO A 114 -22.34 -4.20 -10.64
C PRO A 114 -21.61 -3.79 -9.35
N ALA A 115 -22.28 -3.91 -8.19
CA ALA A 115 -21.69 -3.62 -6.90
C ALA A 115 -20.54 -4.59 -6.55
N ASP A 116 -20.71 -5.89 -6.84
CA ASP A 116 -19.64 -6.88 -6.63
C ASP A 116 -18.41 -6.54 -7.50
N THR A 117 -18.63 -6.06 -8.73
CA THR A 117 -17.55 -5.65 -9.63
C THR A 117 -16.77 -4.47 -9.08
N VAL A 118 -17.47 -3.45 -8.57
CA VAL A 118 -16.83 -2.29 -7.93
C VAL A 118 -16.01 -2.72 -6.72
N LEU A 119 -16.58 -3.51 -5.82
CA LEU A 119 -15.90 -3.95 -4.59
C LEU A 119 -14.73 -4.90 -4.87
N PHE A 120 -14.82 -5.71 -5.93
CA PHE A 120 -13.72 -6.56 -6.39
C PHE A 120 -12.56 -5.73 -6.98
N LEU A 121 -12.86 -4.67 -7.73
CA LEU A 121 -11.86 -3.83 -8.39
C LEU A 121 -11.29 -2.72 -7.48
N ALA A 122 -12.03 -2.29 -6.46
CA ALA A 122 -11.59 -1.26 -5.52
C ALA A 122 -10.17 -1.45 -4.96
N PRO A 123 -9.75 -2.65 -4.49
CA PRO A 123 -8.41 -2.82 -3.96
C PRO A 123 -7.32 -2.85 -5.06
N LEU A 124 -7.66 -3.16 -6.31
CA LEU A 124 -6.74 -3.01 -7.45
C LEU A 124 -6.52 -1.53 -7.79
N VAL A 125 -7.57 -0.72 -7.72
CA VAL A 125 -7.45 0.74 -7.88
C VAL A 125 -6.62 1.33 -6.74
N ALA A 126 -6.81 0.84 -5.51
CA ALA A 126 -5.98 1.22 -4.36
C ALA A 126 -4.49 0.92 -4.60
N ALA A 127 -4.17 -0.26 -5.14
CA ALA A 127 -2.79 -0.63 -5.47
C ALA A 127 -2.17 0.30 -6.52
N SER A 128 -2.93 0.78 -7.50
CA SER A 128 -2.45 1.78 -8.46
C SER A 128 -2.08 3.10 -7.78
N PHE A 129 -2.90 3.58 -6.83
CA PHE A 129 -2.56 4.76 -6.04
C PHE A 129 -1.32 4.55 -5.17
N ASP A 130 -1.13 3.34 -4.64
CA ASP A 130 0.08 2.95 -3.92
C ASP A 130 1.32 3.07 -4.81
N TYR A 131 1.29 2.50 -6.02
CA TYR A 131 2.42 2.61 -6.95
C TYR A 131 2.72 4.05 -7.35
N VAL A 132 1.70 4.89 -7.52
CA VAL A 132 1.88 6.32 -7.80
C VAL A 132 2.57 7.01 -6.62
N GLU A 133 2.09 6.79 -5.40
CA GLU A 133 2.70 7.33 -4.18
C GLU A 133 4.16 6.88 -4.02
N ASN A 134 4.42 5.58 -4.15
CA ASN A 134 5.77 5.02 -4.02
C ASN A 134 6.71 5.57 -5.10
N GLY A 135 6.23 5.71 -6.34
CA GLY A 135 7.00 6.34 -7.42
C GLY A 135 7.34 7.80 -7.14
N ILE A 136 6.42 8.56 -6.57
CA ILE A 136 6.67 9.95 -6.17
C ILE A 136 7.69 10.01 -5.03
N HIS A 137 7.56 9.17 -4.00
CA HIS A 137 8.54 9.09 -2.92
C HIS A 137 9.93 8.69 -3.44
N LEU A 138 10.03 7.71 -4.33
CA LEU A 138 11.31 7.32 -4.92
C LEU A 138 11.94 8.45 -5.75
N SER A 139 11.12 9.22 -6.49
CA SER A 139 11.60 10.40 -7.21
C SER A 139 12.16 11.47 -6.27
N LEU A 140 11.41 11.80 -5.21
CA LEU A 140 11.81 12.76 -4.17
C LEU A 140 13.06 12.33 -3.40
N LEU A 141 13.34 11.02 -3.32
CA LEU A 141 14.44 10.42 -2.56
C LEU A 141 15.57 9.87 -3.44
N SER A 142 15.54 10.11 -4.75
CA SER A 142 16.44 9.49 -5.73
C SER A 142 17.92 9.66 -5.36
N GLU A 143 18.33 10.86 -4.99
CA GLU A 143 19.71 11.22 -4.59
C GLU A 143 19.90 11.36 -3.07
N ILE A 144 18.97 10.82 -2.28
CA ILE A 144 18.96 10.99 -0.83
C ILE A 144 19.18 9.63 -0.17
N ASP A 145 20.33 9.47 0.48
CA ASP A 145 20.66 8.25 1.22
C ASP A 145 20.99 8.54 2.69
N THR A 146 21.43 9.76 3.00
CA THR A 146 21.84 10.15 4.34
C THR A 146 21.13 11.41 4.83
N ILE A 147 21.18 11.65 6.14
CA ILE A 147 20.73 12.91 6.76
C ILE A 147 21.45 14.15 6.21
N ALA A 148 22.71 14.01 5.78
CA ALA A 148 23.44 15.11 5.17
C ALA A 148 22.80 15.50 3.83
N ASP A 149 22.34 14.52 3.05
CA ASP A 149 21.65 14.75 1.78
C ASP A 149 20.27 15.37 2.02
N VAL A 150 19.53 14.90 3.01
CA VAL A 150 18.25 15.49 3.42
C VAL A 150 18.41 16.98 3.71
N ARG A 151 19.39 17.34 4.55
CA ARG A 151 19.65 18.74 4.93
C ARG A 151 20.10 19.59 3.75
N ARG A 152 20.96 19.04 2.89
CA ARG A 152 21.43 19.70 1.66
C ARG A 152 20.27 20.02 0.72
N THR A 153 19.42 19.03 0.45
CA THR A 153 18.24 19.17 -0.42
C THR A 153 17.18 20.07 0.21
N ALA A 154 17.02 20.04 1.53
CA ALA A 154 16.16 20.98 2.25
C ALA A 154 16.67 22.43 2.12
N ALA A 155 17.96 22.67 2.28
CA ALA A 155 18.55 24.00 2.14
C ALA A 155 18.40 24.56 0.71
N SER A 156 18.53 23.70 -0.31
CA SER A 156 18.42 24.12 -1.72
C SER A 156 17.00 24.25 -2.26
N GLY A 157 15.97 23.91 -1.48
CA GLY A 157 14.59 23.95 -1.97
C GLY A 157 14.12 22.69 -2.70
N GLY A 158 14.92 21.63 -2.78
CA GLY A 158 14.67 20.49 -3.69
C GLY A 158 13.44 19.64 -3.36
N PHE A 159 12.88 19.74 -2.15
CA PHE A 159 11.63 19.08 -1.80
C PHE A 159 10.41 19.88 -2.30
N GLY A 160 9.97 19.57 -3.51
CA GLY A 160 8.80 20.21 -4.11
C GLY A 160 7.51 19.97 -3.32
N PRO A 161 6.72 21.00 -2.97
CA PRO A 161 5.49 20.83 -2.19
C PRO A 161 4.39 20.08 -2.95
N VAL A 162 4.33 20.23 -4.28
CA VAL A 162 3.30 19.60 -5.11
C VAL A 162 3.45 18.06 -5.15
N PRO A 163 4.64 17.49 -5.45
CA PRO A 163 4.83 16.04 -5.36
C PRO A 163 4.51 15.47 -3.97
N ILE A 164 4.91 16.17 -2.90
CA ILE A 164 4.64 15.74 -1.52
C ILE A 164 3.12 15.66 -1.25
N ALA A 165 2.38 16.70 -1.64
CA ALA A 165 0.94 16.72 -1.51
C ALA A 165 0.26 15.64 -2.38
N ALA A 166 0.77 15.41 -3.59
CA ALA A 166 0.26 14.38 -4.51
C ALA A 166 0.47 12.96 -3.95
N ALA A 167 1.64 12.65 -3.41
CA ALA A 167 1.92 11.38 -2.74
C ALA A 167 0.98 11.16 -1.55
N SER A 168 0.82 12.18 -0.71
CA SER A 168 -0.11 12.12 0.43
C SER A 168 -1.57 11.93 -0.03
N ALA A 169 -2.00 12.62 -1.08
CA ALA A 169 -3.36 12.48 -1.62
C ALA A 169 -3.59 11.06 -2.17
N ALA A 170 -2.63 10.50 -2.92
CA ALA A 170 -2.68 9.12 -3.39
C ALA A 170 -2.75 8.13 -2.23
N ALA A 171 -1.96 8.34 -1.16
CA ALA A 171 -2.03 7.53 0.05
C ALA A 171 -3.42 7.57 0.71
N HIS A 172 -4.08 8.72 0.76
CA HIS A 172 -5.42 8.82 1.34
C HIS A 172 -6.48 8.16 0.46
N ALA A 173 -6.37 8.29 -0.87
CA ALA A 173 -7.23 7.60 -1.81
C ALA A 173 -7.13 6.07 -1.66
N LYS A 174 -5.92 5.51 -1.55
CA LYS A 174 -5.76 4.06 -1.31
C LYS A 174 -6.35 3.64 0.04
N TYR A 175 -6.15 4.41 1.11
CA TYR A 175 -6.70 4.06 2.42
C TYR A 175 -8.23 4.06 2.44
N LEU A 176 -8.86 5.01 1.76
CA LEU A 176 -10.31 5.02 1.61
C LEU A 176 -10.81 3.79 0.86
N LEU A 177 -10.18 3.44 -0.27
CA LEU A 177 -10.54 2.28 -1.09
C LEU A 177 -10.34 0.95 -0.34
N LEU A 178 -9.24 0.82 0.43
CA LEU A 178 -8.99 -0.34 1.27
C LEU A 178 -9.99 -0.45 2.41
N THR A 179 -10.42 0.67 3.00
CA THR A 179 -11.47 0.69 4.02
C THR A 179 -12.81 0.21 3.44
N VAL A 180 -13.20 0.73 2.27
CA VAL A 180 -14.41 0.26 1.56
C VAL A 180 -14.32 -1.23 1.26
N SER A 181 -13.16 -1.70 0.81
CA SER A 181 -12.92 -3.12 0.51
C SER A 181 -13.04 -4.00 1.77
N ALA A 182 -12.44 -3.58 2.89
CA ALA A 182 -12.52 -4.27 4.17
C ALA A 182 -13.96 -4.39 4.65
N VAL A 183 -14.72 -3.30 4.63
CA VAL A 183 -16.15 -3.28 5.00
C VAL A 183 -16.96 -4.21 4.09
N GLY A 184 -16.70 -4.17 2.77
CA GLY A 184 -17.35 -5.06 1.81
C GLY A 184 -17.09 -6.55 2.10
N ILE A 185 -15.85 -6.91 2.47
CA ILE A 185 -15.46 -8.26 2.89
C ILE A 185 -16.19 -8.67 4.17
N LEU A 186 -16.25 -7.81 5.19
CA LEU A 186 -16.94 -8.10 6.45
C LEU A 186 -18.44 -8.34 6.23
N ILE A 187 -19.09 -7.53 5.40
CA ILE A 187 -20.50 -7.71 5.04
C ILE A 187 -20.69 -9.05 4.29
N ALA A 188 -19.83 -9.35 3.32
CA ALA A 188 -19.88 -10.61 2.57
C ALA A 188 -19.70 -11.83 3.50
N ALA A 189 -18.74 -11.77 4.43
CA ALA A 189 -18.50 -12.79 5.43
C ALA A 189 -19.72 -13.00 6.34
N PHE A 190 -20.32 -11.92 6.85
CA PHE A 190 -21.50 -12.00 7.69
C PHE A 190 -22.68 -12.68 6.98
N HIS A 191 -22.97 -12.29 5.74
CA HIS A 191 -24.01 -12.95 4.94
C HIS A 191 -23.70 -14.43 4.69
N ARG A 192 -22.43 -14.77 4.41
CA ARG A 192 -22.01 -16.15 4.20
C ARG A 192 -22.23 -17.00 5.46
N LEU A 193 -21.85 -16.48 6.63
CA LEU A 193 -22.03 -17.17 7.91
C LEU A 193 -23.51 -17.37 8.25
N ARG A 194 -24.38 -16.41 7.95
CA ARG A 194 -25.83 -16.55 8.17
C ARG A 194 -26.46 -17.61 7.27
N ALA A 195 -25.97 -17.77 6.04
CA ALA A 195 -26.49 -18.78 5.12
C ALA A 195 -26.04 -20.22 5.44
N LEU A 196 -25.09 -20.40 6.36
CA LEU A 196 -24.61 -21.70 6.83
C LEU A 196 -25.29 -22.17 8.12
N ARG A 197 -26.13 -21.33 8.72
CA ARG A 197 -26.95 -21.64 9.90
C ARG A 197 -28.36 -22.00 9.46
#